data_AF-A0A9D8QY38-F1
#
_entry.id   AF-A0A9D8QY38-F1
#
_cell.length_a   1.000
_cell.length_b   1.000
_cell.length_c   1.000
_cell.angle_alpha   90.00
_cell.angle_beta   90.00
_cell.angle_gamma   90.00
#
_symmetry.space_group_name_H-M   'P 1'
#
loop_
_entity.id
_entity.type
_entity.pdbx_description
1 polymer ?
#
loop_
_entity_poly.entity_id
_entity_poly.type
_entity_poly.pdbx_seq_one_letter_code
_entity_poly.pdbx_strand_id
1 'polypeptide(L)'
;MTHADVWHAIERFASAHGMSCSGLAKSSGLDPTTFNRSKRWSREGQPRWPSTNSISKILASTGASIQDFAKYIDVPPPEDDQR
;
A
#
# COMPACT_ATOMS: atom_id res chain seq x y z
N MET A 1 10.12 -7.80 7.30
CA MET A 1 8.87 -7.70 6.53
C MET A 1 7.67 -7.99 7.42
N THR A 2 7.02 -6.93 7.88
CA THR A 2 5.80 -6.91 8.67
C THR A 2 4.59 -6.54 7.79
N HIS A 3 3.37 -6.63 8.33
CA HIS A 3 2.17 -6.20 7.60
C HIS A 3 2.20 -4.68 7.38
N ALA A 4 2.73 -3.94 8.37
CA ALA A 4 2.90 -2.49 8.30
C ALA A 4 3.83 -2.09 7.16
N ASP A 5 4.93 -2.82 6.94
CA ASP A 5 5.88 -2.56 5.86
C ASP A 5 5.18 -2.58 4.50
N VAL A 6 4.32 -3.58 4.25
CA VAL A 6 3.59 -3.67 2.98
C VAL A 6 2.51 -2.60 2.86
N TRP A 7 1.85 -2.22 3.95
CA TRP A 7 0.92 -1.08 3.92
C TRP A 7 1.62 0.23 3.61
N HIS A 8 2.78 0.48 4.22
CA HIS A 8 3.61 1.65 3.92
C HIS A 8 4.18 1.61 2.51
N ALA A 9 4.52 0.42 2.00
CA ALA A 9 4.92 0.24 0.62
C ALA A 9 3.81 0.69 -0.36
N ILE A 10 2.54 0.37 -0.08
CA ILE A 10 1.40 0.83 -0.88
C ILE A 10 1.26 2.35 -0.85
N GLU A 11 1.44 2.97 0.32
CA GLU A 11 1.39 4.44 0.47
C GLU A 11 2.48 5.14 -0.34
N ARG A 12 3.71 4.63 -0.24
CA ARG A 12 4.87 5.15 -0.97
C ARG A 12 4.75 4.91 -2.47
N PHE A 13 4.30 3.73 -2.86
CA PHE A 13 4.04 3.38 -4.24
C PHE A 13 2.99 4.31 -4.86
N ALA A 14 1.87 4.56 -4.18
CA ALA A 14 0.88 5.52 -4.62
C ALA A 14 1.50 6.92 -4.81
N SER A 15 2.26 7.38 -3.81
CA SER A 15 2.92 8.70 -3.84
C SER A 15 3.94 8.82 -4.98
N ALA A 16 4.71 7.77 -5.25
CA ALA A 16 5.67 7.72 -6.36
C ALA A 16 4.99 7.80 -7.73
N HIS A 17 3.75 7.32 -7.83
CA HIS A 17 2.89 7.46 -9.02
C HIS A 17 2.07 8.76 -9.04
N GLY A 18 2.32 9.69 -8.12
CA GLY A 18 1.60 10.97 -8.04
C GLY A 18 0.15 10.83 -7.58
N MET A 19 -0.20 9.74 -6.90
CA MET A 19 -1.56 9.43 -6.46
C MET A 19 -1.65 9.32 -4.94
N SER A 20 -2.84 9.59 -4.39
CA SER A 20 -3.19 9.14 -3.04
C SER A 20 -3.53 7.64 -3.05
N CYS A 21 -3.56 6.98 -1.90
CA CYS A 21 -3.98 5.57 -1.81
C CYS A 21 -5.38 5.34 -2.40
N SER A 22 -6.32 6.26 -2.17
CA SER A 22 -7.64 6.19 -2.77
C SER A 22 -7.63 6.47 -4.28
N GLY A 23 -6.73 7.34 -4.75
CA GLY A 23 -6.49 7.57 -6.17
C GLY A 23 -5.96 6.32 -6.87
N LEU A 24 -4.95 5.68 -6.28
CA LEU A 24 -4.39 4.42 -6.75
C LEU A 24 -5.44 3.30 -6.76
N ALA A 25 -6.27 3.19 -5.72
CA ALA A 25 -7.36 2.22 -5.70
C ALA A 25 -8.34 2.46 -6.86
N LYS A 26 -8.77 3.72 -7.07
CA LYS A 26 -9.68 4.09 -8.16
C LYS A 26 -9.09 3.77 -9.53
N SER A 27 -7.84 4.16 -9.79
CA SER A 27 -7.18 3.89 -11.08
C SER A 27 -7.01 2.39 -11.34
N SER A 28 -6.97 1.58 -10.28
CA SER A 28 -6.85 0.12 -10.33
C SER A 28 -8.20 -0.62 -10.38
N GLY A 29 -9.33 0.09 -10.50
CA GLY A 29 -10.66 -0.53 -10.46
C GLY A 29 -10.99 -1.19 -9.12
N LEU A 30 -10.43 -0.67 -8.03
CA LEU A 30 -10.72 -1.06 -6.66
C LEU A 30 -11.63 -0.02 -5.99
N ASP A 31 -12.30 -0.45 -4.92
CA ASP A 31 -13.00 0.50 -4.05
C ASP A 31 -12.00 1.52 -3.47
N PRO A 32 -12.30 2.84 -3.48
CA PRO A 32 -11.38 3.89 -3.01
C PRO A 32 -10.92 3.73 -1.56
N THR A 33 -11.63 2.97 -0.74
CA THR A 33 -11.32 2.73 0.67
C THR A 33 -10.46 1.49 0.90
N THR A 34 -10.15 0.73 -0.16
CA THR A 34 -9.42 -0.55 -0.11
C THR A 34 -8.10 -0.44 0.66
N PHE A 35 -7.40 0.70 0.53
CA PHE A 35 -6.09 0.93 1.15
C PHE A 35 -6.13 1.86 2.37
N ASN A 36 -7.32 2.20 2.88
CA ASN A 36 -7.47 3.09 4.03
C ASN A 36 -7.01 2.41 5.33
N ARG A 37 -6.58 3.22 6.32
CA ARG A 37 -6.13 2.75 7.65
C ARG A 37 -7.13 1.82 8.34
N SER A 38 -8.43 2.08 8.19
CA SER A 38 -9.51 1.25 8.77
C SER A 38 -9.58 -0.18 8.20
N LYS A 39 -8.96 -0.46 7.04
CA LYS A 39 -8.88 -1.81 6.46
C LYS A 39 -7.63 -2.59 6.90
N ARG A 40 -6.66 -1.92 7.56
CA ARG A 40 -5.38 -2.49 7.98
C ARG A 40 -5.48 -3.31 9.26
N TRP A 41 -6.59 -3.18 9.98
CA TRP A 41 -6.86 -3.87 11.24
C TRP A 41 -8.19 -4.61 11.15
N SER A 42 -8.27 -5.79 11.77
CA SER A 42 -9.53 -6.52 11.93
C SER A 42 -10.39 -5.86 13.01
N ARG A 43 -11.65 -6.30 13.15
CA ARG A 43 -12.54 -5.82 14.21
C ARG A 43 -12.04 -6.21 15.61
N GLU A 44 -11.28 -7.29 15.68
CA GLU A 44 -10.64 -7.85 16.86
C GLU A 44 -9.25 -7.22 17.13
N GLY A 45 -8.89 -6.16 16.39
CA GLY A 45 -7.64 -5.43 16.58
C GLY A 45 -6.40 -6.16 16.06
N GLN A 46 -6.55 -7.15 15.19
CA GLN A 46 -5.41 -7.85 14.60
C GLN A 46 -4.92 -7.14 13.33
N PRO A 47 -3.60 -7.00 13.12
CA PRO A 47 -3.07 -6.47 11.87
C PRO A 47 -3.48 -7.37 10.71
N ARG A 48 -3.87 -6.78 9.58
CA ARG A 48 -4.35 -7.48 8.39
C ARG A 48 -3.38 -7.29 7.23
N TRP A 49 -3.09 -8.36 6.50
CA TRP A 49 -2.38 -8.22 5.23
C TRP A 49 -3.30 -7.62 4.15
N PRO A 50 -2.76 -6.75 3.28
CA PRO A 50 -3.45 -6.41 2.03
C PRO A 50 -3.63 -7.68 1.19
N SER A 51 -4.73 -7.74 0.43
CA SER A 51 -4.99 -8.91 -0.41
C SER A 51 -4.02 -8.94 -1.60
N THR A 52 -3.53 -10.12 -1.96
CA THR A 52 -2.67 -10.31 -3.15
C THR A 52 -3.36 -9.79 -4.42
N ASN A 53 -4.67 -10.00 -4.54
CA ASN A 53 -5.47 -9.49 -5.67
C ASN A 53 -5.43 -7.96 -5.76
N SER A 54 -5.56 -7.26 -4.62
CA SER A 54 -5.44 -5.80 -4.60
C SER A 54 -4.06 -5.34 -5.06
N ILE A 55 -2.99 -6.05 -4.66
CA ILE A 55 -1.62 -5.76 -5.10
C ILE A 55 -1.47 -6.02 -6.61
N SER A 56 -1.97 -7.14 -7.13
CA SER A 56 -1.93 -7.44 -8.56
C SER A 56 -2.64 -6.39 -9.41
N LYS A 57 -3.77 -5.87 -8.93
CA LYS A 57 -4.52 -4.81 -9.64
C LYS A 57 -3.76 -3.49 -9.70
N ILE A 58 -3.12 -3.07 -8.61
CA ILE A 58 -2.34 -1.82 -8.64
C ILE A 58 -1.15 -1.96 -9.59
N LEU A 59 -0.43 -3.09 -9.55
CA LEU A 59 0.69 -3.38 -10.44
C LEU A 59 0.28 -3.36 -11.91
N ALA A 60 -0.85 -4.00 -12.25
CA ALA A 60 -1.39 -4.02 -13.60
C ALA A 60 -1.78 -2.62 -14.08
N SER A 61 -2.41 -1.82 -13.22
CA SER A 61 -2.89 -0.47 -13.58
C SER A 61 -1.75 0.54 -13.80
N THR A 62 -0.66 0.40 -13.06
CA THR A 62 0.50 1.30 -13.14
C THR A 62 1.57 0.79 -14.10
N GLY A 63 1.39 -0.40 -14.69
CA GLY A 63 2.40 -1.07 -15.50
C GLY A 63 3.67 -1.46 -14.73
N ALA A 64 3.59 -1.52 -13.40
CA ALA A 64 4.74 -1.82 -12.55
C ALA A 64 4.91 -3.34 -12.36
N SER A 65 6.15 -3.78 -12.21
CA SER A 65 6.44 -5.16 -11.83
C SER A 65 6.37 -5.34 -10.31
N ILE A 66 6.27 -6.60 -9.85
CA ILE A 66 6.36 -6.90 -8.42
C ILE A 66 7.72 -6.50 -7.83
N GLN A 67 8.79 -6.52 -8.65
CA GLN A 67 10.12 -6.06 -8.24
C GLN A 67 10.14 -4.55 -8.02
N ASP A 68 9.42 -3.77 -8.84
CA ASP A 68 9.29 -2.32 -8.63
C ASP A 68 8.54 -2.00 -7.34
N PHE A 69 7.48 -2.74 -7.05
CA PHE A 69 6.76 -2.59 -5.78
C PHE A 69 7.61 -3.02 -4.57
N ALA A 70 8.39 -4.09 -4.69
CA ALA A 70 9.24 -4.58 -3.60
C ALA A 70 10.28 -3.54 -3.14
N LYS A 71 10.71 -2.64 -4.03
CA LYS A 71 11.59 -1.50 -3.68
C LYS A 71 11.02 -0.61 -2.57
N TYR A 72 9.70 -0.60 -2.37
CA TYR A 72 9.03 0.23 -1.37
C TYR A 72 8.80 -0.46 -0.01
N ILE A 73 9.04 -1.79 0.07
CA ILE A 73 8.84 -2.60 1.28
C ILE A 73 9.98 -2.40 2.29
N ASP A 74 11.22 -2.35 1.80
CA ASP A 74 12.42 -2.33 2.65
C ASP A 74 12.98 -0.91 2.85
N VAL A 75 12.25 0.12 2.42
CA VAL A 75 12.64 1.50 2.72
C VAL A 75 12.37 1.71 4.21
N PRO A 76 13.39 1.95 5.06
CA PRO A 76 13.14 2.27 6.45
C PRO A 76 12.14 3.43 6.51
N PRO A 77 11.18 3.44 7.46
CA PRO A 77 10.40 4.65 7.69
C PRO A 77 11.38 5.84 7.71
N PRO A 78 11.07 6.97 7.03
CA PRO A 78 11.87 8.16 7.29
C PRO A 78 11.93 8.30 8.81
N GLU A 79 13.13 8.43 9.38
CA GLU A 79 13.30 8.62 10.82
C GLU A 79 12.32 9.73 11.22
N ASP A 80 11.21 9.33 11.84
CA ASP A 80 10.24 10.25 12.37
C ASP A 80 10.98 10.93 13.52
N ASP A 81 11.39 12.18 13.28
CA ASP A 81 11.96 13.09 14.24
C ASP A 81 11.05 13.09 15.46
N GLN A 82 11.40 12.27 16.47
CA GLN A 82 10.76 12.29 17.77
C GLN A 82 11.12 13.63 18.43
N ARG A 83 10.32 14.66 18.15
CA ARG A 83 10.30 15.92 18.87
C ARG A 83 8.90 16.24 19.38
#